data_AF-A0A2E8E5T0-F1
#
_entry.id   AF-A0A2E8E5T0-F1
#
_cell.length_a   1.000
_cell.length_b   1.000
_cell.length_c   1.000
_cell.angle_alpha   90.00
_cell.angle_beta   90.00
_cell.angle_gamma   90.00
#
_symmetry.space_group_name_H-M   'P 1'
#
loop_
_entity.id
_entity.type
_entity.pdbx_description
1 polymer ?
#
loop_
_entity_poly.entity_id
_entity_poly.type
_entity_poly.pdbx_seq_one_letter_code
_entity_poly.pdbx_strand_id
1 'polypeptide(L)'
;MLTDPVLDKSILTITGFNFGSGTPLVTLGLVPLAVISAGSTGITAEMTVAPGSHLLTVSRGPSPTDLGVFEVTIGAVGPHGPTGEDGAGGTLRSGGDEP
;
A
#
# COMPACT_ATOMS: atom_id res chain seq x y z
N MET A 1 -12.24 24.96 -25.65
CA MET A 1 -11.51 24.67 -24.41
C MET A 1 -11.29 23.17 -24.37
N LEU A 2 -10.16 22.70 -24.90
CA LEU A 2 -9.74 21.30 -24.76
C LEU A 2 -8.96 21.28 -23.45
N THR A 3 -9.56 20.75 -22.38
CA THR A 3 -8.78 20.42 -21.18
C THR A 3 -7.98 19.19 -21.54
N ASP A 4 -6.67 19.35 -21.63
CA ASP A 4 -5.78 18.21 -21.82
C ASP A 4 -6.12 17.17 -20.73
N PRO A 5 -6.32 15.89 -21.07
CA PRO A 5 -6.44 14.87 -20.04
C PRO A 5 -5.10 14.86 -19.29
N VAL A 6 -5.08 15.40 -18.07
CA VAL A 6 -3.94 15.26 -17.18
C VAL A 6 -3.84 13.78 -16.87
N LEU A 7 -2.91 13.12 -17.54
CA LEU A 7 -2.47 11.79 -17.17
C LEU A 7 -1.66 12.01 -15.90
N ASP A 8 -2.31 11.96 -14.73
CA ASP A 8 -1.65 12.01 -13.42
C ASP A 8 -0.80 10.73 -13.26
N LYS A 9 0.35 10.70 -13.94
CA LYS A 9 1.37 9.66 -13.80
C LYS A 9 1.93 9.76 -12.40
N SER A 10 1.38 8.95 -11.51
CA SER A 10 1.85 8.79 -10.15
C SER A 10 2.85 7.64 -10.09
N ILE A 11 3.89 7.80 -9.28
CA ILE A 11 4.88 6.73 -9.06
C ILE A 11 4.44 5.91 -7.85
N LEU A 12 4.27 4.61 -8.04
CA LEU A 12 4.02 3.65 -6.98
C LEU A 12 5.33 2.93 -6.62
N THR A 13 5.76 3.10 -5.38
CA THR A 13 6.91 2.37 -4.82
C THR A 13 6.41 1.24 -3.95
N ILE A 14 6.77 0.01 -4.31
CA ILE A 14 6.42 -1.22 -3.59
C ILE A 14 7.69 -1.76 -2.96
N THR A 15 7.72 -1.87 -1.64
CA THR A 15 8.84 -2.44 -0.90
C THR A 15 8.48 -3.81 -0.35
N GLY A 16 9.47 -4.70 -0.27
CA GLY A 16 9.26 -6.06 0.22
C GLY A 16 10.53 -6.88 0.11
N PHE A 17 10.37 -8.20 0.06
CA PHE A 17 11.47 -9.15 -0.06
C PHE A 17 11.13 -10.25 -1.05
N ASN A 18 12.15 -10.90 -1.59
CA ASN A 18 12.01 -12.02 -2.52
C ASN A 18 11.29 -11.67 -3.83
N PHE A 19 11.33 -10.43 -4.32
CA PHE A 19 10.77 -10.11 -5.65
C PHE A 19 11.51 -10.81 -6.80
N GLY A 20 12.75 -11.24 -6.56
CA GLY A 20 13.60 -11.91 -7.54
C GLY A 20 14.40 -10.92 -8.37
N SER A 21 14.96 -11.39 -9.49
CA SER A 21 15.78 -10.60 -10.42
C SER A 21 15.09 -10.32 -11.76
N GLY A 22 13.89 -10.89 -11.98
CA GLY A 22 13.09 -10.64 -13.18
C GLY A 22 12.18 -9.42 -13.04
N THR A 23 11.55 -9.02 -14.14
CA THR A 23 10.51 -7.99 -14.13
C THR A 23 9.20 -8.62 -13.62
N PRO A 24 8.71 -8.25 -12.43
CA PRO A 24 7.45 -8.75 -11.92
C PRO A 24 6.29 -8.10 -12.69
N LEU A 25 5.18 -8.83 -12.79
CA LEU A 25 3.90 -8.30 -13.25
C LEU A 25 3.19 -7.64 -12.06
N VAL A 26 3.00 -6.32 -12.13
CA VAL A 26 2.23 -5.57 -11.15
C VAL A 26 0.90 -5.18 -11.77
N THR A 27 -0.20 -5.49 -11.08
CA THR A 27 -1.55 -5.10 -11.50
C THR A 27 -2.26 -4.42 -10.34
N LEU A 28 -3.10 -3.44 -10.65
CA LEU A 28 -3.89 -2.69 -9.70
C LEU A 28 -5.35 -2.69 -10.17
N GLY A 29 -6.24 -3.33 -9.42
CA GLY A 29 -7.65 -3.47 -9.82
C GLY A 29 -7.82 -4.15 -11.18
N LEU A 30 -7.00 -5.16 -11.47
CA LEU A 30 -6.91 -5.86 -12.77
C LEU A 30 -6.28 -5.05 -13.93
N VAL A 31 -5.82 -3.83 -13.67
CA VAL A 31 -5.09 -3.01 -14.67
C VAL A 31 -3.59 -3.23 -14.52
N PRO A 32 -2.86 -3.66 -15.57
CA PRO A 32 -1.41 -3.80 -15.50
C PRO A 32 -0.72 -2.43 -15.38
N LEU A 33 0.23 -2.34 -14.45
CA LEU A 33 1.06 -1.16 -14.26
C LEU A 33 2.39 -1.30 -15.01
N ALA A 34 2.90 -0.19 -15.52
CA ALA A 34 4.20 -0.18 -16.20
C ALA A 34 5.32 -0.17 -15.16
N VAL A 35 6.07 -1.27 -15.05
CA VAL A 35 7.21 -1.35 -14.12
C VAL A 35 8.40 -0.57 -14.69
N ILE A 36 8.86 0.42 -13.94
CA ILE A 36 10.02 1.26 -14.26
C ILE A 36 11.30 0.57 -13.81
N SER A 37 11.27 0.02 -12.60
CA SER A 37 12.43 -0.64 -11.99
C SER A 37 11.95 -1.76 -11.07
N ALA A 38 12.69 -2.86 -11.04
CA ALA A 38 12.45 -3.96 -10.13
C ALA A 38 13.78 -4.50 -9.62
N GLY A 39 13.83 -4.76 -8.32
CA GLY A 39 14.93 -5.43 -7.63
C GLY A 39 14.39 -6.38 -6.58
N SER A 40 15.28 -7.09 -5.90
CA SER A 40 14.90 -8.13 -4.93
C SER A 40 14.08 -7.62 -3.74
N THR A 41 14.16 -6.32 -3.43
CA THR A 41 13.50 -5.69 -2.29
C THR A 41 12.60 -4.49 -2.62
N GLY A 42 12.56 -4.07 -3.89
CA GLY A 42 11.82 -2.89 -4.29
C GLY A 42 11.37 -2.95 -5.74
N ILE A 43 10.17 -2.45 -6.01
CA ILE A 43 9.60 -2.30 -7.34
C ILE A 43 9.07 -0.88 -7.45
N THR A 44 9.38 -0.21 -8.56
CA THR A 44 8.84 1.10 -8.90
C THR A 44 8.01 0.93 -10.16
N ALA A 45 6.74 1.32 -10.10
CA ALA A 45 5.82 1.26 -11.23
C ALA A 45 5.16 2.61 -11.47
N GLU A 46 4.90 2.92 -12.74
CA GLU A 46 4.02 4.02 -13.11
C GLU A 46 2.57 3.57 -12.94
N MET A 47 1.80 4.42 -12.28
CA MET A 47 0.40 4.21 -12.01
C MET A 47 -0.40 5.36 -12.61
N THR A 48 -1.51 5.00 -13.26
CA THR A 48 -2.49 5.95 -13.79
C THR A 48 -3.85 5.51 -13.28
N VAL A 49 -4.18 5.85 -12.03
CA VAL A 49 -5.49 5.49 -11.46
C VAL A 49 -6.15 6.67 -10.77
N ALA A 50 -7.48 6.63 -10.80
CA ALA A 50 -8.35 7.50 -10.04
C ALA A 50 -8.36 7.10 -8.55
N PRO A 51 -8.62 8.05 -7.64
CA PRO A 51 -8.75 7.77 -6.22
C PRO A 51 -9.84 6.72 -5.94
N GLY A 52 -9.57 5.81 -5.01
CA GLY A 52 -10.43 4.67 -4.66
C GLY A 52 -9.66 3.51 -4.02
N SER A 53 -10.40 2.48 -3.61
CA SER A 53 -9.84 1.23 -3.09
C SER A 53 -9.59 0.26 -4.26
N HIS A 54 -8.35 -0.21 -4.37
CA HIS A 54 -7.87 -1.04 -5.47
C HIS A 54 -7.12 -2.25 -4.93
N LEU A 55 -7.24 -3.38 -5.63
CA LEU A 55 -6.48 -4.59 -5.29
C LEU A 55 -5.13 -4.56 -6.01
N LEU A 56 -4.05 -4.34 -5.28
CA LEU A 56 -2.68 -4.45 -5.78
C LEU A 56 -2.27 -5.92 -5.78
N THR A 57 -1.91 -6.44 -6.96
CA THR A 57 -1.38 -7.79 -7.12
C THR A 57 0.01 -7.70 -7.75
N VAL A 58 1.00 -8.27 -7.08
CA VAL A 58 2.38 -8.39 -7.54
C VAL A 58 2.66 -9.86 -7.82
N SER A 59 3.05 -10.17 -9.04
CA SER A 59 3.40 -11.51 -9.50
C SER A 59 4.84 -11.53 -9.96
N ARG A 60 5.63 -12.44 -9.41
CA ARG A 60 7.04 -12.65 -9.78
C ARG A 60 7.26 -13.91 -10.63
N GLY A 61 6.18 -14.63 -10.94
CA GLY A 61 6.21 -15.89 -11.67
C GLY A 61 4.81 -16.48 -11.87
N PRO A 62 4.69 -17.58 -12.64
CA PRO A 62 3.41 -18.20 -12.94
C PRO A 62 2.81 -19.00 -11.76
N SER A 63 3.58 -19.22 -10.69
CA SER A 63 3.11 -19.98 -9.53
C SER A 63 2.22 -19.12 -8.63
N PRO A 64 1.13 -19.68 -8.04
CA PRO A 64 0.34 -18.99 -7.03
C PRO A 64 1.15 -18.55 -5.81
N THR A 65 2.24 -19.24 -5.49
CA THR A 65 3.15 -18.89 -4.39
C THR A 65 4.02 -17.66 -4.70
N ASP A 66 4.08 -17.24 -5.96
CA ASP A 66 4.79 -16.05 -6.43
C ASP A 66 3.87 -14.83 -6.50
N LEU A 67 2.70 -14.88 -5.87
CA LEU A 67 1.71 -13.81 -5.83
C LEU A 67 1.66 -13.15 -4.45
N GLY A 68 1.73 -11.82 -4.42
CA GLY A 68 1.38 -10.99 -3.27
C GLY A 68 0.17 -10.14 -3.62
N VAL A 69 -0.87 -10.18 -2.77
CA VAL A 69 -2.12 -9.45 -2.99
C VAL A 69 -2.41 -8.56 -1.79
N PHE A 70 -2.66 -7.29 -2.04
CA PHE A 70 -2.90 -6.27 -1.01
C PHE A 70 -4.02 -5.33 -1.45
N GLU A 71 -4.91 -4.98 -0.53
CA GLU A 71 -5.88 -3.92 -0.77
C GLU A 71 -5.23 -2.56 -0.46
N VAL A 72 -5.19 -1.68 -1.44
CA VAL A 72 -4.56 -0.35 -1.34
C VAL A 72 -5.62 0.69 -1.64
N THR A 73 -5.74 1.69 -0.77
CA THR A 73 -6.60 2.83 -1.06
C THR A 73 -5.76 4.04 -1.44
N ILE A 74 -6.11 4.65 -2.56
CA ILE A 74 -5.37 5.75 -3.18
C ILE A 74 -6.27 6.98 -3.18
N GLY A 75 -5.76 8.10 -2.67
CA GLY A 75 -6.57 9.31 -2.44
C GLY A 75 -7.20 9.38 -1.04
N ALA A 76 -8.02 10.40 -0.80
CA ALA A 76 -8.65 10.62 0.50
C ALA A 76 -9.76 9.60 0.75
N VAL A 77 -9.64 8.82 1.83
CA VAL A 77 -10.71 7.94 2.34
C VAL A 77 -11.00 8.31 3.78
N GLY A 78 -12.22 8.83 3.99
CA GLY A 78 -12.79 9.18 5.29
C GLY A 78 -12.36 10.55 5.83
N PRO A 79 -13.24 11.25 6.59
CA PRO A 79 -12.81 12.41 7.37
C PRO A 79 -11.69 12.01 8.34
N HIS A 80 -10.85 12.97 8.73
CA HIS A 80 -9.87 12.78 9.80
C HIS A 80 -10.56 12.09 10.99
N GLY A 81 -10.04 10.93 11.42
CA GLY A 81 -10.57 10.26 12.62
C GLY A 81 -10.56 11.25 13.79
N PRO A 82 -11.52 11.19 14.74
CA PRO A 82 -11.45 12.08 15.89
C PRO A 82 -10.08 11.94 16.57
N THR A 83 -9.51 13.05 17.03
CA THR A 83 -8.32 13.04 17.89
C THR A 83 -8.52 11.99 18.97
N GLY A 84 -7.56 11.06 19.09
CA GLY A 84 -7.62 10.03 20.12
C GLY A 84 -7.80 10.69 21.49
N GLU A 85 -8.67 10.12 22.32
CA GLU A 85 -8.85 10.57 23.69
C GLU A 85 -7.49 10.53 24.40
N ASP A 86 -7.12 11.60 25.09
CA ASP A 86 -5.89 11.64 25.88
C ASP A 86 -5.86 10.41 26.79
N GLY A 87 -4.82 9.59 26.66
CA GLY A 87 -4.68 8.36 27.42
C GLY A 87 -4.76 8.67 28.91
N ALA A 88 -5.80 8.14 29.57
CA ALA A 88 -5.92 8.23 31.02
C ALA A 88 -4.63 7.70 31.66
N GLY A 89 -3.87 8.61 32.29
CA GLY A 89 -2.67 8.28 33.03
C GLY A 89 -2.95 7.13 33.99
N GLY A 90 -2.25 6.01 33.81
CA GLY A 90 -2.49 4.78 34.55
C GLY A 90 -2.27 5.00 36.04
N THR A 91 -3.31 4.77 36.84
CA THR A 91 -3.11 4.41 38.25
C THR A 91 -2.62 2.96 38.31
N LEU A 92 -1.31 2.81 38.52
CA LEU A 92 -0.69 1.53 38.87
C LEU A 92 -1.23 1.08 40.24
N ARG A 93 -2.23 0.20 40.14
CA ARG A 93 -2.68 -0.92 41.01
C ARG A 93 -2.08 -1.04 42.42
N SER A 94 -3.03 -1.12 43.36
CA SER A 94 -3.00 -1.64 44.74
C SER A 94 -2.18 -2.92 44.97
N GLY A 95 -1.57 -2.99 46.17
CA GLY A 95 -1.21 -4.16 46.96
C GLY A 95 -0.04 -3.83 47.91
N GLY A 96 -0.07 -3.89 49.25
CA GLY A 96 -1.01 -4.40 50.25
C GLY A 96 -0.18 -4.99 51.40
N ASP A 97 -0.28 -4.46 52.63
CA ASP A 97 -0.27 -5.20 53.92
C ASP A 97 -0.49 -4.22 55.09
N GLU A 98 -1.56 -4.45 55.85
CA GLU A 98 -1.79 -3.95 57.22
C GLU A 98 -1.33 -5.10 58.14
N PRO A 99 -0.48 -4.89 59.17
CA PRO A 99 -0.88 -4.36 60.47
C PRO A 99 0.05 -3.29 61.10
#